data_AF-A0A352SIJ8-F1
#
_entry.id   AF-A0A352SIJ8-F1
#
_cell.length_a   1.000
_cell.length_b   1.000
_cell.length_c   1.000
_cell.angle_alpha   90.00
_cell.angle_beta   90.00
_cell.angle_gamma   90.00
#
_symmetry.space_group_name_H-M   'P 1'
#
loop_
_entity.id
_entity.type
_entity.pdbx_description
1 polymer ?
#
loop_
_entity_poly.entity_id
_entity_poly.type
_entity_poly.pdbx_seq_one_letter_code
_entity_poly.pdbx_strand_id
1 'polypeptide(L)'
;QLTHRGREQRKHKRPISTHKATRANQVWMWDITYLNGPIKGMHYYLYMFSDLYSRKIVGWEVWESEDAKHIWYGGPLTKQYDRLARVAQ
;
A
#
# COMPACT_ATOMS: atom_id res chain seq x y z
N GLN A 1 -18.49 26.25 -18.98
CA GLN A 1 -17.01 26.20 -19.08
C GLN A 1 -16.46 26.11 -17.65
N LEU A 2 -15.89 24.97 -17.25
CA LEU A 2 -15.34 24.79 -15.90
C LEU A 2 -13.87 25.22 -15.89
N THR A 3 -13.58 26.30 -15.17
CA THR A 3 -12.24 26.88 -15.06
C THR A 3 -11.43 26.12 -14.01
N HIS A 4 -10.41 25.39 -14.47
CA HIS A 4 -9.47 24.66 -13.61
C HIS A 4 -8.64 25.65 -12.77
N ARG A 5 -8.98 25.82 -11.48
CA ARG A 5 -8.22 26.65 -10.53
C ARG A 5 -7.24 25.78 -9.75
N GLY A 6 -6.00 25.72 -10.22
CA GLY A 6 -4.88 25.14 -9.47
C GLY A 6 -3.59 25.05 -10.28
N ARG A 7 -2.43 25.31 -9.64
CA ARG A 7 -1.09 25.00 -10.18
C ARG A 7 -0.88 23.48 -10.11
N GLU A 8 -1.48 22.73 -11.02
CA GLU A 8 -1.19 21.31 -11.17
C GLU A 8 0.16 21.16 -11.87
N GLN A 9 1.10 20.42 -11.26
CA GLN A 9 2.36 20.11 -11.89
C GLN A 9 2.11 19.28 -13.16
N ARG A 10 2.82 19.59 -14.25
CA ARG A 10 2.69 18.85 -15.50
C ARG A 10 3.02 17.37 -15.24
N LYS A 11 2.06 16.49 -15.52
CA LYS A 11 2.27 15.03 -15.46
C LYS A 11 3.40 14.66 -16.42
N HIS A 12 4.56 14.31 -15.87
CA HIS A 12 5.65 13.74 -16.66
C HIS A 12 5.29 12.30 -17.03
N LYS A 13 5.41 11.95 -18.32
CA LYS A 13 5.28 10.56 -18.77
C LYS A 13 6.44 9.76 -18.18
N ARG A 14 6.16 9.01 -17.11
CA ARG A 14 7.10 8.03 -16.56
C ARG A 14 7.03 6.78 -17.45
N PRO A 15 8.17 6.17 -17.81
CA PRO A 15 8.13 4.86 -18.44
C PRO A 15 7.41 3.87 -17.54
N ILE A 16 6.60 3.00 -18.13
CA ILE A 16 5.90 1.94 -17.40
C ILE A 16 6.98 1.05 -16.76
N SER A 17 7.03 1.01 -15.44
CA SER A 17 7.97 0.16 -14.73
C SER A 17 7.40 -1.26 -14.61
N THR A 18 7.93 -2.17 -15.42
CA THR A 18 7.69 -3.60 -15.23
C THR A 18 8.66 -4.13 -14.17
N HIS A 19 8.15 -4.43 -12.97
CA HIS A 19 8.96 -5.01 -11.90
C HIS A 19 9.08 -6.53 -12.12
N LYS A 20 10.29 -7.07 -11.96
CA LYS A 20 10.58 -8.50 -12.08
C LYS A 20 11.39 -8.96 -10.87
N ALA A 21 10.92 -10.02 -10.21
CA ALA A 21 11.69 -10.71 -9.17
C ALA A 21 12.24 -12.03 -9.73
N THR A 22 13.49 -12.34 -9.42
CA THR A 22 14.14 -13.63 -9.78
C THR A 22 14.24 -14.59 -8.59
N ARG A 23 14.02 -14.11 -7.37
CA ARG A 23 14.00 -14.88 -6.14
C ARG A 23 13.04 -14.25 -5.11
N ALA A 24 12.60 -15.05 -4.15
CA ALA A 24 11.83 -14.57 -3.00
C ALA A 24 12.56 -13.45 -2.23
N ASN A 25 11.78 -12.54 -1.65
CA ASN A 25 12.20 -11.38 -0.86
C ASN A 25 13.01 -10.31 -1.61
N GLN A 26 12.85 -10.21 -2.93
CA GLN A 26 13.45 -9.14 -3.74
C GLN A 26 12.49 -7.98 -3.99
N VAL A 27 11.23 -8.29 -4.29
CA VAL A 27 10.19 -7.30 -4.58
C VAL A 27 8.94 -7.72 -3.83
N TRP A 28 8.40 -6.81 -3.05
CA TRP A 28 7.13 -6.98 -2.36
C TRP A 28 6.09 -6.09 -3.01
N MET A 29 4.86 -6.58 -3.06
CA MET A 29 3.67 -5.83 -3.44
C MET A 29 2.80 -5.63 -2.21
N TRP A 30 1.93 -4.62 -2.26
CA TRP A 30 0.99 -4.35 -1.20
C TRP A 30 -0.39 -4.07 -1.78
N ASP A 31 -1.41 -4.45 -1.02
CA ASP A 31 -2.82 -4.25 -1.37
C ASP A 31 -3.57 -3.77 -0.12
N ILE A 32 -4.60 -2.96 -0.32
CA ILE A 32 -5.57 -2.59 0.73
C ILE A 32 -6.92 -3.19 0.35
N THR A 33 -7.50 -3.97 1.27
CA THR A 33 -8.80 -4.60 1.08
C THR A 33 -9.77 -4.13 2.16
N TYR A 34 -10.99 -3.79 1.72
CA TYR A 34 -12.06 -3.33 2.59
C TYR A 34 -12.87 -4.55 2.99
N LEU A 35 -12.76 -4.97 4.24
CA LEU A 35 -13.48 -6.11 4.79
C LEU A 35 -14.84 -5.63 5.31
N ASN A 36 -15.86 -6.46 5.14
CA ASN A 36 -17.18 -6.20 5.72
C ASN A 36 -17.10 -6.31 7.25
N GLY A 37 -17.56 -5.26 7.94
CA GLY A 37 -17.72 -5.29 9.38
C GLY A 37 -18.97 -6.06 9.83
N PRO A 38 -19.15 -6.25 11.15
CA PRO A 38 -20.30 -6.94 11.72
C PRO A 38 -21.62 -6.16 11.56
N ILE A 39 -21.54 -4.85 11.29
CA ILE A 39 -22.68 -3.94 11.17
C ILE A 39 -22.56 -3.19 9.85
N LYS A 40 -23.71 -2.96 9.19
CA LYS A 40 -23.78 -2.22 7.92
C LYS A 40 -23.19 -0.81 8.09
N GLY A 41 -22.23 -0.46 7.24
CA GLY A 41 -21.54 0.82 7.27
C GLY A 41 -20.23 0.82 8.08
N MET A 42 -19.92 -0.29 8.76
CA MET A 42 -18.58 -0.51 9.32
C MET A 42 -17.75 -1.36 8.36
N HIS A 43 -16.51 -0.95 8.14
CA HIS A 43 -15.52 -1.66 7.36
C HIS A 43 -14.22 -1.78 8.15
N TYR A 44 -13.52 -2.89 7.96
CA TYR A 44 -12.14 -2.99 8.40
C TYR A 44 -11.21 -2.84 7.21
N TYR A 45 -10.05 -2.24 7.46
CA TYR A 45 -9.02 -2.01 6.47
C TYR A 45 -7.91 -3.04 6.65
N LEU A 46 -7.86 -4.01 5.75
CA LEU A 46 -6.78 -4.98 5.68
C LEU A 46 -5.65 -4.39 4.85
N TYR A 47 -4.52 -4.13 5.49
CA TYR A 47 -3.25 -3.81 4.84
C TYR A 47 -2.45 -5.09 4.71
N MET A 48 -2.07 -5.47 3.49
CA MET A 48 -1.40 -6.74 3.22
C MET A 48 -0.15 -6.54 2.36
N PHE A 49 0.88 -7.32 2.68
CA PHE A 49 2.10 -7.46 1.88
C PHE A 49 2.23 -8.87 1.31
N SER A 50 2.55 -8.96 0.02
CA SER A 50 2.84 -10.22 -0.65
C SER A 50 4.20 -10.17 -1.36
N ASP A 51 4.89 -11.30 -1.39
CA ASP A 51 6.13 -11.44 -2.16
C ASP A 51 5.83 -11.70 -3.64
N LEU A 52 6.42 -10.91 -4.55
CA LEU A 52 6.14 -10.98 -5.98
C LEU A 52 6.53 -12.33 -6.59
N TYR A 53 7.64 -12.93 -6.12
CA TYR A 53 8.17 -14.18 -6.68
C TYR A 53 7.39 -15.41 -6.17
N SER A 54 7.27 -15.55 -4.86
CA SER A 54 6.69 -16.74 -4.22
C SER A 54 5.18 -16.67 -4.05
N ARG A 55 4.56 -15.49 -4.23
CA ARG A 55 3.12 -15.22 -3.99
C ARG A 55 2.66 -15.46 -2.54
N LYS A 56 3.60 -15.58 -1.61
CA LYS A 56 3.29 -15.75 -0.18
C LYS A 56 3.00 -14.41 0.48
N ILE A 57 2.08 -14.39 1.43
CA ILE A 57 1.84 -13.25 2.31
C ILE A 57 3.01 -13.14 3.28
N VAL A 58 3.64 -11.96 3.35
CA VAL A 58 4.81 -11.69 4.21
C VAL A 58 4.47 -10.88 5.45
N GLY A 59 3.29 -10.26 5.48
CA GLY A 59 2.79 -9.49 6.61
C GLY A 59 1.40 -8.93 6.31
N TRP A 60 0.57 -8.75 7.35
CA TRP A 60 -0.74 -8.12 7.23
C TRP A 60 -1.21 -7.56 8.58
N GLU A 61 -2.02 -6.51 8.54
CA GLU A 61 -2.67 -5.90 9.70
C GLU A 61 -4.08 -5.45 9.33
N VAL A 62 -4.99 -5.45 10.31
CA VAL A 62 -6.38 -5.01 10.13
C VAL A 62 -6.65 -3.87 11.08
N TRP A 63 -7.24 -2.79 10.56
CA TRP A 63 -7.57 -1.59 11.33
C TRP A 63 -9.04 -1.21 11.16
N GLU A 64 -9.62 -0.58 12.18
CA GLU A 64 -11.03 -0.14 12.16
C GLU A 64 -11.23 1.22 11.48
N SER A 65 -10.17 1.99 11.31
CA SER A 65 -10.20 3.29 10.62
C SER A 65 -8.99 3.48 9.70
N GLU A 66 -9.24 4.21 8.61
CA GLU A 66 -8.23 4.62 7.64
C GLU A 66 -7.46 5.84 8.15
N ASP A 67 -6.51 5.62 9.07
CA ASP A 67 -5.55 6.65 9.48
C ASP A 67 -4.14 6.23 9.03
N ALA A 68 -3.48 7.10 8.27
CA ALA A 68 -2.09 6.92 7.87
C ALA A 68 -1.17 6.74 9.08
N LYS A 69 -1.51 7.29 10.25
CA LYS A 69 -0.72 7.16 11.49
C LYS A 69 -0.62 5.73 12.01
N HIS A 70 -1.59 4.86 11.71
CA HIS A 70 -1.55 3.46 12.12
C HIS A 70 -0.33 2.73 11.56
N ILE A 71 0.09 3.13 10.36
CA ILE A 71 1.23 2.58 9.65
C ILE A 71 2.57 3.02 10.25
N TRP A 72 2.64 4.24 10.82
CA TRP A 72 3.90 4.89 11.20
C TRP A 72 4.28 4.73 12.68
N TYR A 73 3.34 4.46 13.60
CA TYR A 73 3.61 4.59 15.04
C TYR A 73 3.14 3.46 15.96
N GLY A 74 2.59 2.34 15.46
CA GLY A 74 2.00 1.35 16.39
C GLY A 74 1.95 -0.13 16.00
N GLY A 75 2.16 -0.50 14.73
CA GLY A 75 2.02 -1.90 14.30
C GLY A 75 3.34 -2.67 14.19
N PRO A 76 3.38 -4.00 14.41
CA PRO A 76 4.53 -4.85 14.07
C PRO A 76 5.01 -4.72 12.61
N LEU A 77 4.19 -4.20 11.68
CA LEU A 77 4.58 -3.89 10.30
C LEU A 77 5.42 -2.62 10.12
N THR A 78 5.55 -1.75 11.13
CA THR A 78 6.35 -0.49 11.06
C THR A 78 7.78 -0.73 10.54
N LYS A 79 8.43 -1.82 10.99
CA LYS A 79 9.80 -2.18 10.54
C LYS A 79 9.86 -2.69 9.09
N GLN A 80 8.80 -3.30 8.58
CA GLN A 80 8.70 -3.73 7.17
C GLN A 80 8.37 -2.55 6.25
N TYR A 81 7.58 -1.58 6.74
CA TYR A 81 7.19 -0.38 6.00
C TYR A 81 8.36 0.56 5.69
N ASP A 82 9.28 0.77 6.65
CA ASP A 82 10.49 1.60 6.44
C ASP A 82 11.37 1.10 5.29
N ARG A 83 11.33 -0.20 5.01
CA ARG A 83 12.03 -0.80 3.86
C ARG A 83 11.31 -0.56 2.54
N LEU A 84 9.98 -0.43 2.57
CA LEU A 84 9.12 -0.24 1.40
C LEU A 84 9.03 1.23 0.97
N ALA A 85 9.01 2.17 1.91
CA ALA A 85 9.00 3.60 1.61
C ALA A 85 10.24 4.05 0.81
N ARG A 86 11.35 3.30 0.87
CA ARG A 86 12.58 3.55 0.10
C ARG A 86 12.58 2.96 -1.31
N VAL A 87 11.68 2.04 -1.62
CA VAL A 87 11.61 1.35 -2.93
C VAL A 87 10.42 1.85 -3.77
N ALA A 88 9.53 2.65 -3.19
CA ALA A 88 8.31 3.17 -3.84
C ALA A 88 8.49 4.53 -4.56
N GLN A 89 9.73 4.98 -4.86
CA GLN A 89 9.99 6.18 -5.68
C GLN A 89 10.27 5.84 -7.14
#